data_AF-A0A6I9YXW0-F1
#
_entry.id   AF-A0A6I9YXW0-F1
#
_cell.length_a   1.000
_cell.length_b   1.000
_cell.length_c   1.000
_cell.angle_alpha   90.00
_cell.angle_beta   90.00
_cell.angle_gamma   90.00
#
_symmetry.space_group_name_H-M   'P 1'
#
loop_
_entity.id
_entity.type
_entity.pdbx_description
1 polymer ?
#
loop_
_entity_poly.entity_id
_entity_poly.type
_entity_poly.pdbx_seq_one_letter_code
_entity_poly.pdbx_strand_id
1 'polypeptide(L)'
;MNCVGEKLGRVLSTMTDAILARVYKHCDLITLAEEAAIPVINGLSDFDHPIQILADYLTLQEHYRSLNGLTLSWIGDGNNVLNSILLSAAKFGMNLHVATPKTAQEAASDWTFLHCLPRKPEEVNDEVFYSPKSLVFQETENRKWTIMAVMVSLLTDYSPQMQMPKF
;
A
#
# COMPACT_ATOMS: atom_id res chain seq x y z
N MET A 1 -12.50 19.64 14.37
CA MET A 1 -11.04 19.72 14.11
C MET A 1 -10.88 20.42 12.77
N ASN A 2 -10.08 21.48 12.69
CA ASN A 2 -9.95 22.25 11.45
C ASN A 2 -9.01 21.50 10.49
N CYS A 3 -9.56 21.05 9.36
CA CYS A 3 -8.81 20.49 8.23
C CYS A 3 -8.46 21.64 7.28
N VAL A 4 -7.31 21.57 6.60
CA VAL A 4 -6.79 22.65 5.76
C VAL A 4 -6.80 22.18 4.31
N GLY A 5 -7.65 22.80 3.48
CA GLY A 5 -7.74 22.44 2.06
C GLY A 5 -8.63 23.34 1.20
N GLU A 6 -9.44 24.22 1.81
CA GLU A 6 -10.65 24.83 1.22
C GLU A 6 -10.47 25.74 -0.03
N LYS A 7 -9.26 25.86 -0.59
CA LYS A 7 -9.02 26.56 -1.87
C LYS A 7 -7.92 25.94 -2.73
N LEU A 8 -7.06 25.10 -2.15
CA LEU A 8 -5.91 24.54 -2.85
C LEU A 8 -6.33 23.58 -3.97
N GLY A 9 -7.34 22.73 -3.71
CA GLY A 9 -7.87 21.78 -4.68
C GLY A 9 -8.36 22.46 -5.96
N ARG A 10 -9.10 23.57 -5.82
CA ARG A 10 -9.62 24.34 -6.96
C ARG A 10 -8.52 24.94 -7.83
N VAL A 11 -7.48 25.51 -7.21
CA VAL A 11 -6.36 26.11 -7.97
C VAL A 11 -5.59 25.02 -8.70
N LEU A 12 -5.19 23.96 -8.01
CA LEU A 12 -4.45 22.84 -8.62
C LEU A 12 -5.23 22.18 -9.76
N SER A 13 -6.56 22.05 -9.62
CA SER A 13 -7.44 21.52 -10.68
C SER A 13 -7.37 22.28 -12.01
N THR A 14 -6.92 23.54 -11.99
CA THR A 14 -6.77 24.34 -13.21
C THR A 14 -5.36 24.30 -13.81
N MET A 15 -4.41 23.65 -13.12
CA MET A 15 -2.98 23.67 -13.46
C MET A 15 -2.38 22.29 -13.66
N THR A 16 -3.02 21.24 -13.14
CA THR A 16 -2.55 19.85 -13.22
C THR A 16 -3.70 18.90 -13.57
N ASP A 17 -3.35 17.69 -14.02
CA ASP A 17 -4.34 16.66 -14.37
C ASP A 17 -4.63 15.69 -13.22
N ALA A 18 -3.77 15.65 -12.20
CA ALA A 18 -3.96 14.86 -10.98
C ALA A 18 -3.19 15.50 -9.80
N ILE A 19 -3.51 15.04 -8.58
CA ILE A 19 -2.79 15.41 -7.35
C ILE A 19 -2.42 14.14 -6.60
N LEU A 20 -1.13 13.95 -6.29
CA LEU A 20 -0.70 12.98 -5.29
C LEU A 20 -0.26 13.75 -4.05
N ALA A 21 -0.90 13.48 -2.91
CA ALA A 21 -0.62 14.18 -1.68
C ALA A 21 -0.27 13.21 -0.54
N ARG A 22 0.88 13.44 0.09
CA ARG A 22 1.23 12.89 1.39
C ARG A 22 0.90 13.96 2.43
N VAL A 23 0.01 13.64 3.36
CA VAL A 23 -0.46 14.57 4.39
C VAL A 23 -0.24 13.98 5.77
N TYR A 24 -0.34 14.82 6.79
CA TYR A 24 -0.45 14.29 8.15
C TYR A 24 -1.87 13.80 8.41
N LYS A 25 -2.88 14.68 8.39
CA LYS A 25 -4.27 14.31 8.70
C LYS A 25 -5.00 13.81 7.47
N HIS A 26 -5.62 12.64 7.58
CA HIS A 26 -6.46 12.08 6.52
C HIS A 26 -7.60 13.02 6.10
N CYS A 27 -8.17 13.80 7.02
CA CYS A 27 -9.23 14.74 6.68
C CYS A 27 -8.78 15.87 5.73
N ASP A 28 -7.48 16.20 5.69
CA ASP A 28 -6.96 17.18 4.73
C ASP A 28 -7.00 16.61 3.30
N LEU A 29 -6.72 15.31 3.13
CA LEU A 29 -6.88 14.61 1.85
C LEU A 29 -8.34 14.54 1.40
N ILE A 30 -9.25 14.26 2.33
CA ILE A 30 -10.70 14.23 2.02
C ILE A 30 -11.17 15.62 1.58
N THR A 31 -10.83 16.66 2.34
CA THR A 31 -11.17 18.05 1.97
C THR A 31 -10.57 18.42 0.61
N LEU A 32 -9.32 18.02 0.33
CA LEU A 32 -8.67 18.27 -0.94
C LEU A 32 -9.38 17.57 -2.10
N ALA A 33 -9.84 16.33 -1.89
CA ALA A 33 -10.58 15.56 -2.88
C ALA A 33 -11.99 16.10 -3.13
N GLU A 34 -12.68 16.59 -2.09
CA GLU A 34 -14.00 17.22 -2.21
C GLU A 34 -13.95 18.53 -3.01
N GLU A 35 -12.84 19.27 -2.91
CA GLU A 35 -12.66 20.57 -3.57
C GLU A 35 -11.97 20.49 -4.94
N ALA A 36 -11.34 19.36 -5.27
CA ALA A 36 -10.66 19.16 -6.55
C ALA A 36 -11.64 18.64 -7.62
N ALA A 37 -11.46 19.13 -8.85
CA ALA A 37 -12.18 18.63 -10.04
C ALA A 37 -11.36 17.57 -10.81
N ILE A 38 -10.20 17.18 -10.27
CA ILE A 38 -9.26 16.20 -10.84
C ILE A 38 -8.98 15.09 -9.81
N PRO A 39 -8.49 13.91 -10.23
CA PRO A 39 -8.19 12.82 -9.31
C PRO A 39 -7.18 13.20 -8.21
N VAL A 40 -7.50 12.83 -6.96
CA VAL A 40 -6.63 12.99 -5.79
C VAL A 40 -6.22 11.62 -5.26
N ILE A 41 -4.91 11.39 -5.17
CA ILE A 41 -4.30 10.11 -4.79
C ILE A 41 -3.66 10.26 -3.41
N ASN A 42 -4.03 9.37 -2.48
CA ASN A 42 -3.44 9.31 -1.15
C ASN A 42 -2.02 8.71 -1.22
N GLY A 43 -1.01 9.57 -1.07
CA GLY A 43 0.40 9.21 -1.05
C GLY A 43 0.91 8.72 0.31
N LEU A 44 0.16 8.96 1.40
CA LEU A 44 0.31 8.49 2.79
C LEU A 44 -0.42 9.51 3.69
N SER A 45 -1.16 9.03 4.68
CA SER A 45 -1.80 9.80 5.76
C SER A 45 -1.60 9.13 7.12
N ASP A 46 -1.98 9.79 8.21
CA ASP A 46 -2.06 9.19 9.55
C ASP A 46 -3.04 8.00 9.62
N PHE A 47 -4.05 7.96 8.75
CA PHE A 47 -5.05 6.90 8.70
C PHE A 47 -4.65 5.73 7.77
N ASP A 48 -4.28 6.02 6.51
CA ASP A 48 -4.04 5.00 5.48
C ASP A 48 -2.80 5.26 4.61
N HIS A 49 -2.27 4.20 4.00
CA HIS A 49 -1.28 4.22 2.93
C HIS A 49 -1.65 3.23 1.79
N PRO A 50 -2.69 3.49 0.99
CA PRO A 50 -3.25 2.52 0.05
C PRO A 50 -2.28 2.13 -1.07
N ILE A 51 -1.47 3.07 -1.56
CA ILE A 51 -0.49 2.79 -2.63
C ILE A 51 0.67 1.89 -2.17
N GLN A 52 0.90 1.74 -0.86
CA GLN A 52 1.84 0.74 -0.34
C GLN A 52 1.28 -0.67 -0.58
N ILE A 53 0.01 -0.88 -0.22
CA ILE A 53 -0.61 -2.20 -0.30
C ILE A 53 -0.76 -2.70 -1.74
N LEU A 54 -0.92 -1.80 -2.71
CA LEU A 54 -0.87 -2.18 -4.12
C LEU A 54 0.46 -2.85 -4.47
N ALA A 55 1.59 -2.31 -3.99
CA ALA A 55 2.91 -2.88 -4.22
C ALA A 55 3.12 -4.19 -3.46
N ASP A 56 2.64 -4.25 -2.21
CA ASP A 56 2.69 -5.46 -1.40
C ASP A 56 1.96 -6.60 -2.11
N TYR A 57 0.75 -6.34 -2.60
CA TYR A 57 -0.10 -7.37 -3.21
C TYR A 57 0.40 -7.77 -4.60
N LEU A 58 0.95 -6.83 -5.38
CA LEU A 58 1.63 -7.21 -6.62
C LEU A 58 2.81 -8.13 -6.33
N THR A 59 3.62 -7.81 -5.31
CA THR A 59 4.78 -8.62 -4.91
C THR A 59 4.39 -10.01 -4.46
N LEU A 60 3.34 -10.12 -3.63
CA LEU A 60 2.81 -11.41 -3.20
C LEU A 60 2.20 -12.21 -4.37
N GLN A 61 1.50 -11.53 -5.28
CA GLN A 61 0.92 -12.18 -6.45
C GLN A 61 2.01 -12.71 -7.39
N GLU A 62 3.10 -11.97 -7.58
CA GLU A 62 4.24 -12.42 -8.37
C GLU A 62 4.95 -13.62 -7.74
N HIS A 63 5.06 -13.64 -6.41
CA HIS A 63 5.72 -14.71 -5.66
C HIS A 63 4.87 -16.00 -5.61
N TYR A 64 3.62 -15.89 -5.17
CA TYR A 64 2.73 -17.04 -4.91
C TYR A 64 1.78 -17.37 -6.06
N ARG A 65 1.70 -16.53 -7.10
CA ARG A 65 0.83 -16.68 -8.29
C ARG A 65 -0.69 -16.59 -8.02
N SER A 66 -1.08 -16.34 -6.78
CA SER A 66 -2.44 -16.08 -6.31
C SER A 66 -2.35 -15.38 -4.96
N LEU A 67 -3.37 -14.60 -4.60
CA LEU A 67 -3.55 -14.04 -3.27
C LEU A 67 -4.59 -14.80 -2.45
N ASN A 68 -5.60 -15.38 -3.12
CA ASN A 68 -6.68 -16.08 -2.45
C ASN A 68 -6.17 -17.22 -1.56
N GLY A 69 -6.58 -17.22 -0.29
CA GLY A 69 -6.17 -18.18 0.73
C GLY A 69 -4.84 -17.89 1.42
N LEU A 70 -4.06 -16.90 0.98
CA LEU A 70 -2.84 -16.50 1.71
C LEU A 70 -3.21 -15.97 3.10
N THR A 71 -2.32 -16.20 4.06
CA THR A 71 -2.45 -15.66 5.41
C THR A 71 -1.38 -14.60 5.63
N LEU A 72 -1.79 -13.34 5.68
CA LEU A 72 -0.93 -12.23 6.05
C LEU A 72 -0.76 -12.21 7.56
N SER A 73 0.48 -12.27 8.03
CA SER A 73 0.80 -12.15 9.47
C SER A 73 1.47 -10.81 9.71
N TRP A 74 0.73 -9.83 10.24
CA TRP A 74 1.26 -8.53 10.61
C TRP A 74 1.87 -8.58 12.01
N ILE A 75 3.12 -8.12 12.13
CA ILE A 75 3.79 -7.99 13.42
C ILE A 75 4.33 -6.57 13.53
N GLY A 76 3.80 -5.80 14.48
CA GLY A 76 4.19 -4.42 14.69
C GLY A 76 3.03 -3.56 15.17
N ASP A 77 3.15 -2.25 14.98
CA ASP A 77 2.15 -1.29 15.48
C ASP A 77 0.86 -1.30 14.65
N GLY A 78 -0.23 -0.88 15.28
CA GLY A 78 -1.50 -0.61 14.59
C GLY A 78 -1.47 0.72 13.85
N ASN A 79 -0.74 0.77 12.73
CA ASN A 79 -0.50 1.98 11.95
C ASN A 79 -1.32 2.01 10.64
N ASN A 80 -1.05 3.01 9.81
CA ASN A 80 -1.70 3.25 8.53
C ASN A 80 -1.51 2.13 7.49
N VAL A 81 -0.39 1.40 7.55
CA VAL A 81 -0.16 0.23 6.69
C VAL A 81 -1.09 -0.91 7.12
N LEU A 82 -1.16 -1.22 8.43
CA LEU A 82 -2.09 -2.24 8.92
C LEU A 82 -3.54 -1.89 8.59
N ASN A 83 -3.94 -0.62 8.75
CA ASN A 83 -5.31 -0.20 8.39
C ASN A 83 -5.60 -0.44 6.90
N SER A 84 -4.63 -0.16 6.03
CA SER A 84 -4.77 -0.40 4.59
C SER A 84 -4.87 -1.89 4.26
N ILE A 85 -4.13 -2.76 4.98
CA ILE A 85 -4.26 -4.23 4.86
C ILE A 85 -5.65 -4.68 5.32
N LEU A 86 -6.14 -4.20 6.46
CA LEU A 86 -7.47 -4.52 6.98
C LEU A 86 -8.59 -4.18 5.99
N LEU A 87 -8.48 -3.03 5.30
CA LEU A 87 -9.45 -2.56 4.31
C LEU A 87 -9.47 -3.36 2.99
N SER A 88 -8.45 -4.19 2.74
CA SER A 88 -8.22 -4.79 1.42
C SER A 88 -7.99 -6.30 1.42
N ALA A 89 -7.37 -6.90 2.44
CA ALA A 89 -6.98 -8.31 2.43
C ALA A 89 -8.17 -9.26 2.19
N ALA A 90 -9.28 -9.04 2.89
CA ALA A 90 -10.49 -9.86 2.74
C ALA A 90 -11.10 -9.76 1.33
N LYS A 91 -10.90 -8.64 0.61
CA LYS A 91 -11.39 -8.47 -0.78
C LYS A 91 -10.64 -9.37 -1.76
N PHE A 92 -9.45 -9.83 -1.40
CA PHE A 92 -8.64 -10.79 -2.16
C PHE A 92 -8.74 -12.22 -1.61
N GLY A 93 -9.64 -12.48 -0.66
CA GLY A 93 -9.77 -13.80 -0.03
C GLY A 93 -8.59 -14.19 0.86
N MET A 94 -7.81 -13.21 1.34
CA MET A 94 -6.71 -13.44 2.27
C MET A 94 -7.20 -13.46 3.72
N ASN A 95 -6.55 -14.29 4.53
CA ASN A 95 -6.66 -14.23 5.98
C ASN A 95 -5.66 -13.21 6.53
N LEU A 96 -6.00 -12.57 7.65
CA LEU A 96 -5.10 -11.64 8.33
C LEU A 96 -4.98 -12.00 9.81
N HIS A 97 -3.77 -12.32 10.22
CA HIS A 97 -3.38 -12.45 11.62
C HIS A 97 -2.60 -11.20 12.02
N VAL A 98 -3.02 -10.54 13.10
CA VAL A 98 -2.37 -9.34 13.60
C VAL A 98 -1.83 -9.66 14.99
N ALA A 99 -0.52 -9.61 15.13
CA ALA A 99 0.16 -9.75 16.41
C ALA A 99 0.90 -8.46 16.75
N THR A 100 0.62 -7.90 17.91
CA THR A 100 1.54 -6.97 18.58
C THR A 100 2.42 -7.80 19.53
N PRO A 101 3.68 -7.42 19.76
CA PRO A 101 4.88 -8.25 19.48
C PRO A 101 5.04 -9.60 20.21
N LYS A 102 5.22 -10.70 19.43
CA LYS A 102 6.21 -11.81 19.52
C LYS A 102 5.74 -13.07 18.74
N THR A 103 6.02 -13.23 17.44
CA THR A 103 5.83 -14.54 16.74
C THR A 103 6.47 -14.58 15.34
N ALA A 104 7.78 -14.77 15.23
CA ALA A 104 8.39 -15.17 13.94
C ALA A 104 8.62 -16.70 13.83
N GLN A 105 8.70 -17.41 14.96
CA GLN A 105 9.05 -18.84 15.00
C GLN A 105 7.88 -19.79 14.66
N GLU A 106 6.65 -19.28 14.52
CA GLU A 106 5.44 -20.09 14.24
C GLU A 106 4.94 -19.94 12.80
N ALA A 107 5.68 -19.26 11.92
CA ALA A 107 5.26 -19.04 10.54
C ALA A 107 5.27 -20.32 9.69
N ALA A 108 4.40 -20.36 8.66
CA ALA A 108 4.32 -21.47 7.71
C ALA A 108 5.67 -21.74 7.00
N SER A 109 5.92 -22.97 6.54
CA SER A 109 7.24 -23.34 6.00
C SER A 109 7.68 -22.53 4.78
N ASP A 110 6.73 -22.05 3.98
CA ASP A 110 6.89 -21.21 2.79
C ASP A 110 6.82 -19.70 3.07
N TRP A 111 6.95 -19.28 4.34
CA TRP A 111 6.87 -17.86 4.71
C TRP A 111 7.82 -16.95 3.90
N THR A 112 7.33 -15.74 3.62
CA THR A 112 8.08 -14.59 3.07
C THR A 112 7.95 -13.37 3.98
N PHE A 113 8.89 -12.44 3.87
CA PHE A 113 8.91 -11.20 4.66
C PHE A 113 8.77 -9.95 3.76
N LEU A 114 7.96 -8.99 4.21
CA LEU A 114 7.71 -7.69 3.59
C LEU A 114 7.98 -6.57 4.60
N HIS A 115 8.40 -5.40 4.12
CA HIS A 115 8.65 -4.22 4.93
C HIS A 115 8.67 -2.95 4.06
N CYS A 116 7.79 -1.99 4.37
CA CYS A 116 7.54 -0.80 3.56
C CYS A 116 8.69 0.23 3.47
N LEU A 117 9.68 0.12 4.37
CA LEU A 117 10.85 1.00 4.51
C LEU A 117 10.51 2.46 4.93
N PRO A 118 11.46 3.21 5.50
CA PRO A 118 12.81 2.79 5.92
C PRO A 118 12.76 1.84 7.12
N ARG A 119 13.61 0.80 7.09
CA ARG A 119 13.73 -0.19 8.17
C ARG A 119 14.62 0.32 9.28
N LYS A 120 14.26 0.02 10.53
CA LYS A 120 15.10 0.21 11.71
C LYS A 120 15.54 -1.13 12.32
N PRO A 121 16.68 -1.19 13.02
CA PRO A 121 17.18 -2.43 13.61
C PRO A 121 16.24 -3.07 14.65
N GLU A 122 15.38 -2.29 15.29
CA GLU A 122 14.46 -2.75 16.34
C GLU A 122 13.23 -3.48 15.77
N GLU A 123 12.90 -3.24 14.50
CA GLU A 123 11.70 -3.79 13.84
C GLU A 123 11.93 -5.24 13.39
N VAL A 124 13.13 -5.52 12.85
CA VAL A 124 13.52 -6.83 12.32
C VAL A 124 15.03 -6.95 12.32
N ASN A 125 15.57 -8.16 12.55
CA ASN A 125 17.01 -8.42 12.51
C ASN A 125 17.53 -8.58 11.06
N ASP A 126 18.86 -8.51 10.89
CA ASP A 126 19.49 -8.64 9.57
C ASP A 126 19.28 -10.02 8.93
N GLU A 127 19.21 -11.06 9.77
CA GLU A 127 19.01 -12.45 9.29
C GLU A 127 17.70 -12.60 8.53
N VAL A 128 16.60 -12.02 9.02
CA VAL A 128 15.30 -12.05 8.34
C VAL A 128 15.29 -11.03 7.20
N PHE A 129 15.75 -9.80 7.44
CA PHE A 129 15.66 -8.71 6.48
C PHE A 129 16.45 -8.97 5.19
N TYR A 130 17.63 -9.59 5.29
CA TYR A 130 18.47 -9.95 4.15
C TYR A 130 18.36 -11.44 3.77
N SER A 131 17.40 -12.18 4.34
CA SER A 131 17.17 -13.58 3.99
C SER A 131 16.73 -13.73 2.53
N PRO A 132 16.93 -14.90 1.90
CA PRO A 132 16.35 -15.21 0.60
C PRO A 132 14.80 -15.26 0.61
N LYS A 133 14.17 -15.23 1.80
CA LYS A 133 12.71 -15.16 1.98
C LYS A 133 12.19 -13.71 2.08
N SER A 134 13.09 -12.73 2.11
CA SER A 134 12.75 -11.32 2.14
C SER A 134 12.43 -10.82 0.73
N LEU A 135 11.25 -10.22 0.57
CA LEU A 135 10.81 -9.60 -0.69
C LEU A 135 10.89 -8.07 -0.63
N VAL A 136 11.48 -7.49 0.41
CA VAL A 136 11.52 -6.04 0.68
C VAL A 136 11.99 -5.21 -0.52
N PHE A 137 13.01 -5.67 -1.25
CA PHE A 137 13.50 -4.93 -2.41
C PHE A 137 12.60 -5.07 -3.64
N GLN A 138 11.99 -6.23 -3.86
CA GLN A 138 10.98 -6.44 -4.91
C GLN A 138 9.73 -5.59 -4.62
N GLU A 139 9.29 -5.59 -3.36
CA GLU A 139 8.21 -4.73 -2.86
C GLU A 139 8.51 -3.25 -3.15
N THR A 140 9.72 -2.81 -2.85
CA THR A 140 10.16 -1.43 -3.10
C THR A 140 10.14 -1.09 -4.59
N GLU A 141 10.57 -2.00 -5.47
CA GLU A 141 10.48 -1.82 -6.91
C GLU A 141 9.02 -1.69 -7.38
N ASN A 142 8.14 -2.57 -6.88
CA ASN A 142 6.74 -2.61 -7.24
C ASN A 142 5.95 -1.34 -6.84
N ARG A 143 6.49 -0.51 -5.94
CA ARG A 143 5.98 0.86 -5.70
C ARG A 143 5.93 1.70 -6.97
N LYS A 144 6.89 1.53 -7.89
CA LYS A 144 6.96 2.27 -9.15
C LYS A 144 5.89 1.80 -10.14
N TRP A 145 5.77 0.50 -10.35
CA TRP A 145 4.82 -0.05 -11.33
C TRP A 145 3.37 0.18 -10.91
N THR A 146 3.09 0.04 -9.62
CA THR A 146 1.74 0.25 -9.09
C THR A 146 1.30 1.71 -9.13
N ILE A 147 2.17 2.67 -8.83
CA ILE A 147 1.79 4.09 -8.97
C ILE A 147 1.60 4.49 -10.44
N MET A 148 2.40 3.94 -11.36
CA MET A 148 2.19 4.13 -12.80
C MET A 148 0.81 3.58 -13.23
N ALA A 149 0.45 2.38 -12.76
CA ALA A 149 -0.85 1.78 -13.07
C ALA A 149 -2.02 2.61 -12.50
N VAL A 150 -1.90 3.16 -11.29
CA VAL A 150 -2.88 4.09 -10.70
C VAL A 150 -3.05 5.35 -11.54
N MET A 151 -1.95 5.96 -11.99
CA MET A 151 -2.03 7.15 -12.85
C MET A 151 -2.69 6.84 -14.19
N VAL A 152 -2.30 5.74 -14.83
CA VAL A 152 -2.86 5.33 -16.13
C VAL A 152 -4.36 5.03 -16.01
N SER A 153 -4.80 4.33 -14.96
CA SER A 153 -6.22 3.99 -14.79
C SER A 153 -7.10 5.18 -14.43
N LEU A 154 -6.54 6.23 -13.81
CA LEU A 154 -7.29 7.44 -13.43
C LEU A 154 -7.34 8.49 -14.53
N LEU A 155 -6.35 8.51 -15.44
CA LEU A 155 -6.15 9.62 -16.39
C LEU A 155 -6.30 9.23 -17.85
N THR A 156 -6.47 7.95 -18.16
CA THR A 156 -6.52 7.48 -19.54
C THR A 156 -7.55 6.37 -19.73
N ASP A 157 -7.99 6.18 -20.97
CA ASP A 157 -8.83 5.05 -21.38
C ASP A 157 -8.00 3.81 -21.79
N TYR A 158 -6.75 3.72 -21.31
CA TYR A 158 -5.87 2.60 -21.64
C TYR A 158 -6.47 1.27 -21.18
N SER A 159 -6.48 0.29 -22.07
CA SER A 159 -6.91 -1.07 -21.78
C SER A 159 -5.70 -2.00 -21.68
N PRO A 160 -5.55 -2.77 -20.59
CA PRO A 160 -4.45 -3.72 -20.44
C PRO A 160 -4.41 -4.75 -21.58
N GLN A 161 -3.23 -4.96 -22.15
CA GLN A 161 -3.01 -5.96 -23.20
C GLN A 161 -2.57 -7.32 -22.66
N MET A 162 -2.10 -7.36 -21.41
CA MET A 162 -1.68 -8.58 -20.76
C MET A 162 -2.88 -9.44 -20.35
N GLN A 163 -2.70 -10.75 -20.32
CA GLN A 163 -3.68 -11.65 -19.73
C GLN A 163 -3.87 -11.30 -18.26
N MET A 164 -5.13 -11.27 -17.80
CA MET A 164 -5.47 -10.99 -16.41
C MET A 164 -4.75 -11.99 -15.49
N PRO A 165 -3.94 -11.51 -14.53
CA PRO A 165 -3.28 -12.39 -13.56
C PRO A 165 -4.30 -13.13 -12.71
N LYS A 166 -3.89 -14.30 -12.22
CA LYS A 166 -4.65 -15.02 -11.20
C LYS A 166 -4.45 -14.33 -9.85
N PHE A 167 -5.57 -14.05 -9.18
CA PHE A 167 -5.65 -13.56 -7.81
C PHE A 167 -6.33 -14.61 -6.95
#